data_AF-A0A3N6MYS6-F1
#
_entry.id   AF-A0A3N6MYS6-F1
#
_cell.length_a   1.000
_cell.length_b   1.000
_cell.length_c   1.000
_cell.angle_alpha   90.00
_cell.angle_beta   90.00
_cell.angle_gamma   90.00
#
_symmetry.space_group_name_H-M   'P 1'
#
loop_
_entity.id
_entity.type
_entity.pdbx_description
1 polymer ?
#
loop_
_entity_poly.entity_id
_entity_poly.type
_entity_poly.pdbx_seq_one_letter_code
_entity_poly.pdbx_strand_id
1 'polypeptide(L)' 'MPYQYECSNGDCRFLVRSSSSEEVHRLVRAHVRTVHRGRIASVDLEREIERVELA' A
#
# COMPACT_ATOMS: atom_id res chain seq x y z
N MET A 1 -11.48 -1.53 10.48
CA MET A 1 -10.17 -1.04 10.02
C MET A 1 -10.42 -0.02 8.92
N PRO A 2 -10.37 1.30 9.20
CA PRO A 2 -10.60 2.30 8.15
C PRO A 2 -9.36 2.43 7.27
N TYR A 3 -9.45 1.97 6.04
CA TYR A 3 -8.47 2.21 4.99
C TYR A 3 -8.85 3.52 4.28
N GLN A 4 -7.94 4.49 4.20
CA GLN A 4 -8.14 5.72 3.43
C GLN A 4 -7.21 5.68 2.22
N TYR A 5 -7.79 5.90 1.04
CA TYR A 5 -7.10 5.85 -0.24
C TYR A 5 -7.17 7.22 -0.90
N GLU A 6 -6.05 7.67 -1.48
CA GLU A 6 -6.03 8.86 -2.31
C GLU A 6 -5.13 8.61 -3.53
N CYS A 7 -5.75 8.31 -4.67
CA CYS A 7 -5.04 8.09 -5.93
C CYS A 7 -5.09 9.38 -6.75
N SER A 8 -4.02 10.18 -6.69
CA SER A 8 -3.78 11.29 -7.59
C SER A 8 -3.10 10.82 -8.89
N ASN A 9 -3.43 11.43 -10.04
CA ASN A 9 -2.80 11.12 -11.33
C ASN A 9 -1.30 11.43 -11.28
N GLY A 10 -0.46 10.39 -11.25
CA GLY A 10 1.01 10.50 -11.29
C GLY A 10 1.67 9.64 -10.22
N ASP A 11 1.26 9.82 -8.97
CA ASP A 11 1.81 9.13 -7.81
C ASP A 11 0.69 8.70 -6.85
N CYS A 12 0.42 7.40 -6.79
CA CYS A 12 -0.57 6.84 -5.86
C CYS A 12 0.04 6.74 -4.46
N ARG A 13 -0.49 7.50 -3.50
CA ARG A 13 -0.12 7.39 -2.08
C ARG A 13 -1.26 6.76 -1.29
N PHE A 14 -0.94 5.84 -0.39
CA PHE A 14 -1.92 5.17 0.44
C PHE A 14 -1.48 5.16 1.90
N LEU A 15 -2.44 5.37 2.81
CA LEU A 15 -2.22 5.25 4.24
C LEU A 15 -2.97 4.01 4.74
N VAL A 16 -2.21 2.97 5.09
CA VAL A 16 -2.78 1.72 5.59
C VAL A 16 -2.49 1.60 7.08
N ARG A 17 -3.54 1.67 7.91
CA ARG A 17 -3.46 1.35 9.33
C ARG A 17 -3.75 -0.14 9.53
N SER A 18 -2.72 -0.91 9.82
CA SER A 18 -2.82 -2.36 10.06
C SER A 18 -1.79 -2.78 11.10
N SER A 19 -2.16 -3.75 11.94
CA SER A 19 -1.23 -4.43 12.85
C SER A 19 -0.49 -5.60 12.17
N SER A 20 -0.78 -5.90 10.90
CA SER A 20 -0.16 -6.97 10.12
C SER A 20 0.45 -6.42 8.83
N SER A 21 1.77 -6.64 8.65
CA SER A 21 2.50 -6.29 7.44
C SER A 21 2.05 -7.10 6.23
N GLU A 22 1.73 -8.38 6.42
CA GLU A 22 1.21 -9.24 5.35
C GLU A 22 -0.11 -8.70 4.78
N GLU A 23 -0.98 -8.19 5.66
CA GLU A 23 -2.24 -7.58 5.26
C GLU A 23 -2.03 -6.27 4.48
N VAL A 24 -1.06 -5.44 4.90
CA VAL A 24 -0.62 -4.27 4.13
C VAL A 24 -0.17 -4.70 2.73
N HIS A 25 0.72 -5.69 2.63
CA HIS A 25 1.24 -6.17 1.35
C HIS A 25 0.13 -6.74 0.45
N ARG A 26 -0.88 -7.40 1.03
CA ARG A 26 -2.02 -7.94 0.27
C ARG A 26 -2.87 -6.81 -0.30
N LEU A 27 -3.19 -5.79 0.51
CA LEU A 27 -4.04 -4.67 0.12
C LEU A 27 -3.40 -3.84 -1.00
N VAL A 28 -2.11 -3.51 -0.86
CA VAL A 28 -1.40 -2.74 -1.89
C VAL A 28 -1.29 -3.51 -3.19
N ARG A 29 -0.96 -4.81 -3.14
CA ARG A 29 -0.91 -5.65 -4.34
C ARG A 29 -2.27 -5.75 -5.02
N ALA A 30 -3.36 -5.86 -4.25
CA ALA A 30 -4.71 -5.86 -4.80
C ALA A 30 -5.04 -4.52 -5.47
N HIS A 31 -4.65 -3.39 -4.86
CA HIS A 31 -4.86 -2.07 -5.43
C HIS A 31 -4.12 -1.88 -6.76
N VAL A 32 -2.82 -2.17 -6.79
CA VAL A 32 -1.99 -2.06 -8.01
C VAL A 32 -2.57 -2.92 -9.15
N ARG A 33 -3.05 -4.12 -8.84
CA ARG A 33 -3.68 -5.00 -9.84
C ARG A 33 -5.02 -4.47 -10.36
N THR A 34 -5.84 -3.89 -9.48
CA THR A 34 -7.22 -3.49 -9.83
C THR A 34 -7.30 -2.10 -10.43
N VAL A 35 -6.57 -1.14 -9.88
CA VAL A 35 -6.60 0.29 -10.27
C VAL A 35 -5.60 0.58 -11.38
N HIS A 36 -4.36 0.09 -11.24
CA HIS A 36 -3.29 0.37 -12.20
C HIS A 36 -3.07 -0.74 -13.23
N ARG A 37 -3.81 -1.86 -13.14
CA ARG A 37 -3.58 -3.08 -13.94
C ARG A 37 -2.12 -3.55 -13.93
N GLY A 38 -1.38 -3.18 -12.89
CA GLY A 38 0.05 -3.39 -12.75
C GLY A 38 0.38 -4.61 -11.90
N ARG A 39 1.67 -4.85 -11.75
CA ARG A 39 2.23 -5.78 -10.77
C ARG A 39 3.37 -5.08 -10.03
N ILE A 40 3.45 -5.30 -8.73
CA ILE A 40 4.51 -4.80 -7.87
C ILE A 40 5.12 -6.00 -7.13
N ALA A 41 6.45 -6.11 -7.10
CA ALA A 41 7.12 -7.15 -6.35
C ALA A 41 7.15 -6.78 -4.86
N SER A 42 7.25 -7.79 -3.99
CA SER A 42 7.32 -7.54 -2.54
C SER A 42 8.51 -6.66 -2.17
N VAL A 43 9.64 -6.80 -2.87
CA VAL A 43 10.86 -6.03 -2.62
C VAL A 43 10.71 -4.54 -2.93
N ASP A 44 9.92 -4.20 -3.96
CA ASP A 44 9.62 -2.81 -4.31
C ASP A 44 8.65 -2.21 -3.29
N LEU A 45 7.69 -3.01 -2.84
CA LEU A 45 6.74 -2.67 -1.80
C LEU A 45 7.45 -2.34 -0.47
N GLU A 46 8.37 -3.18 -0.03
CA GLU A 46 9.10 -2.99 1.23
C GLU A 46 10.00 -1.75 1.21
N ARG A 47 10.55 -1.39 0.04
CA ARG A 47 11.36 -0.18 -0.13
C ARG A 47 10.55 1.12 -0.01
N GLU A 48 9.29 1.09 -0.47
CA GLU A 48 8.42 2.27 -0.53
C GLU A 48 7.46 2.37 0.67
N ILE A 49 7.37 1.33 1.53
CA ILE A 49 6.59 1.38 2.76
C ILE A 49 7.35 2.16 3.83
N GLU A 50 6.86 3.34 4.15
CA GLU A 50 7.23 4.05 5.36
C GLU A 50 6.39 3.50 6.54
N ARG A 51 7.05 2.94 7.56
CA ARG A 51 6.40 2.45 8.78
C ARG A 51 6.29 3.59 9.79
N VAL A 52 5.06 3.95 10.13
CA VAL A 52 4.79 4.91 11.21
C VAL A 52 4.59 4.14 12.50
N GLU A 53 5.61 4.11 13.36
CA GLU A 53 5.48 3.62 14.74
C GLU A 53 4.88 4.71 15.61
N LEU A 54 3.84 4.39 16.39
CA LEU A 54 3.30 5.30 17.40
C LEU A 54 4.29 5.34 18.58
N ALA A 55 4.73 6.55 18.95
CA ALA A 55 5.66 6.83 20.05
C ALA A 55 5.12 6.44 21.43
#